data_AF-A0A7J7LGV8-F1
#
_entry.id   AF-A0A7J7LGV8-F1
#
_cell.length_a   1.000
_cell.length_b   1.000
_cell.length_c   1.000
_cell.angle_alpha   90.00
_cell.angle_beta   90.00
_cell.angle_gamma   90.00
#
_symmetry.space_group_name_H-M   'P 1'
#
loop_
_entity.id
_entity.type
_entity.pdbx_description
1 polymer ?
#
loop_
_entity_poly.entity_id
_entity_poly.type
_entity_poly.pdbx_seq_one_letter_code
_entity_poly.pdbx_strand_id
1 'polypeptide(L)'
;MDKFDIDRHLPHVKYIVDKILGESLRGFRYILNSHYKKFENYGVARRHPYCGLAQEKWDACCDWFGREEFKNISEQNSSNRQKLPTNHCSGSKPFIKYLEESTHQPVGMIELYRRIHFSSKGWTSLVAEEKNDRIQQFKDESEAEGVVPKTENEILNMEEVQRRRDEEEFQRKRAEEAEKRNEELIAEMVSQRKKNRGDGCSSREVRGLDAAIQCLIFMVCMNCVY
;
A
#
# COMPACT_ATOMS: atom_id res chain seq x y z
N MET A 1 -48.01 -7.56 -20.51
CA MET A 1 -47.72 -6.27 -19.84
C MET A 1 -46.44 -6.47 -19.06
N ASP A 2 -45.34 -6.08 -19.69
CA ASP A 2 -43.98 -6.36 -19.26
C ASP A 2 -43.68 -5.69 -17.93
N LYS A 3 -43.47 -6.52 -16.89
CA LYS A 3 -43.15 -6.09 -15.53
C LYS A 3 -41.75 -5.42 -15.42
N PHE A 4 -41.03 -5.31 -16.53
CA PHE A 4 -39.63 -4.89 -16.62
C PHE A 4 -39.38 -3.86 -17.74
N ASP A 5 -40.35 -3.01 -18.05
CA ASP A 5 -40.09 -1.86 -18.94
C ASP A 5 -39.26 -0.81 -18.17
N ILE A 6 -37.95 -0.76 -18.47
CA ILE A 6 -36.99 0.13 -17.82
C ILE A 6 -36.65 1.24 -18.80
N ASP A 7 -37.16 2.45 -18.54
CA ASP A 7 -36.83 3.61 -19.37
C ASP A 7 -35.40 4.10 -19.12
N ARG A 8 -34.48 3.69 -20.01
CA ARG A 8 -33.06 4.07 -19.97
C ARG A 8 -32.79 5.50 -20.45
N HIS A 9 -33.79 6.24 -20.92
CA HIS A 9 -33.62 7.65 -21.30
C HIS A 9 -33.63 8.57 -20.07
N LEU A 10 -34.24 8.13 -18.97
CA LEU A 10 -34.19 8.86 -17.70
C LEU A 10 -32.77 8.78 -17.12
N PRO A 11 -32.12 9.92 -16.83
CA PRO A 11 -30.72 9.93 -16.40
C PRO A 11 -30.45 9.12 -15.12
N HIS A 12 -31.35 9.17 -14.14
CA HIS A 12 -31.22 8.45 -12.88
C HIS A 12 -31.40 6.94 -13.06
N VAL A 13 -32.34 6.50 -13.92
CA VAL A 13 -32.55 5.09 -14.25
C VAL A 13 -31.34 4.54 -14.97
N LYS A 14 -30.83 5.27 -15.98
CA LYS A 14 -29.60 4.92 -16.69
C LYS A 14 -28.43 4.75 -15.72
N TYR A 15 -28.24 5.72 -14.82
CA TYR A 15 -27.17 5.68 -13.82
C TYR A 15 -27.26 4.44 -12.93
N ILE A 16 -28.45 4.11 -12.40
CA ILE A 16 -28.64 2.93 -11.54
C ILE A 16 -28.35 1.65 -12.31
N VAL A 17 -28.87 1.52 -13.53
CA VAL A 17 -28.63 0.34 -14.38
C VAL A 17 -27.15 0.18 -14.69
N ASP A 18 -26.47 1.24 -15.11
CA ASP A 18 -25.03 1.20 -15.42
C ASP A 18 -24.19 0.89 -14.17
N LYS A 19 -24.59 1.41 -13.00
CA LYS A 19 -23.93 1.10 -11.73
C LYS A 19 -24.03 -0.40 -11.41
N ILE A 20 -25.24 -0.97 -11.46
CA ILE A 20 -25.48 -2.39 -11.17
C ILE A 20 -24.72 -3.28 -12.17
N LEU A 21 -24.83 -2.99 -13.47
CA LEU A 21 -24.11 -3.72 -14.51
C LEU A 21 -22.59 -3.62 -14.34
N GLY A 22 -22.10 -2.44 -13.98
CA GLY A 22 -20.69 -2.20 -13.69
C GLY A 22 -20.19 -3.03 -12.50
N GLU A 23 -20.97 -3.12 -11.41
CA GLU A 23 -20.66 -3.96 -10.25
C GLU A 23 -20.62 -5.45 -10.63
N SER A 24 -21.63 -5.93 -11.35
CA SER A 24 -21.68 -7.32 -11.83
C SER A 24 -20.50 -7.65 -12.76
N LEU A 25 -20.16 -6.74 -13.69
CA LEU A 25 -19.03 -6.93 -14.61
C LEU A 25 -17.69 -6.94 -13.88
N ARG A 26 -17.50 -6.09 -12.85
CA ARG A 26 -16.29 -6.12 -12.02
C ARG A 26 -16.12 -7.46 -11.32
N GLY A 27 -17.19 -7.97 -10.70
CA GLY A 27 -17.20 -9.29 -10.06
C GLY A 27 -16.89 -10.41 -11.05
N PHE A 28 -17.52 -10.38 -12.24
CA PHE A 28 -17.27 -11.37 -13.28
C PHE A 28 -15.83 -11.33 -13.79
N ARG A 29 -15.27 -10.14 -14.06
CA ARG A 29 -13.86 -9.97 -14.44
C ARG A 29 -12.89 -10.50 -13.39
N TYR A 30 -13.21 -10.32 -12.10
CA TYR A 30 -12.43 -10.91 -11.01
C TYR A 30 -12.42 -12.45 -11.08
N ILE A 31 -13.59 -13.06 -11.30
CA ILE A 31 -13.71 -14.53 -11.47
C ILE A 31 -12.90 -15.01 -12.67
N LEU A 32 -13.01 -14.32 -13.82
CA LEU A 32 -12.25 -14.66 -15.03
C LEU A 32 -10.74 -14.55 -14.82
N ASN A 33 -10.27 -13.48 -14.18
CA ASN A 33 -8.85 -13.29 -13.86
C ASN A 33 -8.36 -14.33 -12.84
N SER A 34 -9.18 -14.69 -11.85
CA SER A 34 -8.88 -15.76 -10.90
C SER A 34 -8.73 -17.11 -11.59
N HIS A 35 -9.61 -17.43 -12.56
CA HIS A 35 -9.48 -18.62 -13.39
C HIS A 35 -8.21 -18.58 -14.25
N TYR A 36 -7.93 -17.45 -14.90
CA TYR A 36 -6.72 -17.24 -15.71
C TYR A 36 -5.44 -17.49 -14.90
N LYS A 37 -5.37 -16.97 -13.66
CA LYS A 37 -4.20 -17.11 -12.77
C LYS A 37 -3.91 -18.54 -12.30
N LYS A 38 -4.82 -19.50 -12.49
CA LYS A 38 -4.57 -20.92 -12.17
C LYS A 38 -3.58 -21.57 -13.14
N PHE A 39 -3.34 -20.95 -14.29
CA PHE A 39 -2.46 -21.49 -15.32
C PHE A 39 -1.12 -20.75 -15.29
N GLU A 40 -0.03 -21.50 -15.33
CA GLU A 40 1.33 -20.95 -15.27
C GLU A 40 1.72 -20.20 -16.55
N ASN A 41 1.15 -20.59 -17.69
CA ASN A 41 1.49 -20.00 -18.97
C ASN A 41 0.25 -19.61 -19.78
N TYR A 42 0.43 -18.55 -20.57
CA TYR A 42 -0.61 -17.94 -21.40
C TYR A 42 -1.19 -18.91 -22.45
N GLY A 43 -0.35 -19.76 -23.06
CA GLY A 43 -0.80 -20.72 -24.06
C GLY A 43 -1.72 -21.81 -23.50
N VAL A 44 -1.46 -22.27 -22.28
CA VAL A 44 -2.30 -23.21 -21.54
C VAL A 44 -3.60 -22.53 -21.12
N ALA A 45 -3.55 -21.28 -20.64
CA ALA A 45 -4.75 -20.55 -20.22
C ALA A 45 -5.78 -20.42 -21.37
N ARG A 46 -5.34 -20.09 -22.59
CA ARG A 46 -6.23 -19.97 -23.76
C ARG A 46 -6.99 -21.25 -24.09
N ARG A 47 -6.40 -22.43 -23.87
CA ARG A 47 -7.04 -23.73 -24.16
C ARG A 47 -8.11 -24.14 -23.13
N HIS A 48 -8.22 -23.41 -22.02
CA HIS A 48 -9.11 -23.74 -20.92
C HIS A 48 -10.09 -22.59 -20.64
N PRO A 49 -11.07 -22.35 -21.54
CA PRO A 49 -12.04 -21.28 -21.36
C PRO A 49 -12.82 -21.45 -20.06
N TYR A 50 -13.20 -20.31 -19.46
CA TYR A 50 -14.08 -20.32 -18.32
C TYR A 50 -15.46 -20.89 -18.71
N CYS A 51 -16.05 -21.72 -17.85
CA CYS A 51 -17.34 -22.35 -18.09
C CYS A 51 -18.40 -21.33 -18.49
N GLY A 52 -19.10 -21.58 -19.61
CA GLY A 52 -20.17 -20.71 -20.12
C GLY A 52 -19.68 -19.46 -20.85
N LEU A 53 -18.36 -19.27 -21.02
CA LEU A 53 -17.81 -18.20 -21.86
C LEU A 53 -17.37 -18.75 -23.22
N ALA A 54 -17.81 -18.11 -24.29
CA ALA A 54 -17.38 -18.47 -25.65
C ALA A 54 -15.87 -18.29 -25.82
N GLN A 55 -15.23 -19.17 -26.59
CA GLN A 55 -13.78 -19.19 -26.80
C GLN A 55 -13.24 -17.83 -27.27
N GLU A 56 -13.88 -17.19 -28.25
CA GLU A 56 -13.49 -15.87 -28.77
C GLU A 56 -13.44 -14.80 -27.66
N LYS A 57 -14.42 -14.81 -26.75
CA LYS A 57 -14.48 -13.85 -25.63
C LYS A 57 -13.45 -14.20 -24.56
N TRP A 58 -13.17 -15.49 -24.35
CA TRP A 58 -12.10 -15.94 -23.48
C TRP A 58 -10.73 -15.52 -24.00
N ASP A 59 -10.45 -15.71 -25.28
CA ASP A 59 -9.19 -15.30 -25.92
C ASP A 59 -8.94 -13.81 -25.74
N ALA A 60 -9.97 -12.97 -25.94
CA ALA A 60 -9.88 -11.53 -25.69
C ALA A 60 -9.60 -11.20 -24.21
N CYS A 61 -10.14 -11.99 -23.27
CA CYS A 61 -9.84 -11.84 -21.84
C CYS A 61 -8.39 -12.24 -21.54
N CYS A 62 -7.91 -13.37 -22.07
CA CYS A 62 -6.52 -13.79 -21.94
C CYS A 62 -5.56 -12.74 -22.49
N ASP A 63 -5.87 -12.16 -23.65
CA ASP A 63 -5.09 -11.07 -24.24
C ASP A 63 -5.00 -9.90 -23.29
N TRP A 64 -6.14 -9.45 -22.78
CA TRP A 64 -6.20 -8.34 -21.83
C TRP A 64 -5.41 -8.61 -20.55
N PHE A 65 -5.54 -9.80 -19.95
CA PHE A 65 -4.81 -10.17 -18.73
C PHE A 65 -3.31 -10.38 -18.96
N GLY A 66 -2.92 -10.75 -20.19
CA GLY A 66 -1.53 -10.96 -20.57
C GLY A 66 -0.76 -9.65 -20.80
N ARG A 67 -1.46 -8.55 -21.09
CA ARG A 67 -0.87 -7.22 -21.33
C ARG A 67 0.00 -6.75 -20.18
N GLU A 68 1.14 -6.18 -20.51
CA GLU A 68 2.07 -5.63 -19.54
C GLU A 68 1.44 -4.46 -18.77
N GLU A 69 0.64 -3.62 -19.45
CA GLU A 69 -0.06 -2.51 -18.80
C GLU A 69 -1.02 -2.98 -17.71
N PHE A 70 -1.73 -4.10 -17.96
CA PHE A 70 -2.63 -4.67 -16.95
C PHE A 70 -1.85 -5.23 -15.76
N LYS A 71 -0.73 -5.90 -16.00
CA LYS A 71 0.14 -6.44 -14.94
C LYS A 71 0.72 -5.32 -14.08
N ASN A 72 1.27 -4.29 -14.72
CA ASN A 72 1.84 -3.13 -14.02
C ASN A 72 0.81 -2.43 -13.13
N ILE A 73 -0.40 -2.20 -13.64
CA ILE A 73 -1.49 -1.61 -12.84
C ILE A 73 -1.90 -2.55 -11.69
N SER A 74 -1.98 -3.85 -11.95
CA SER A 74 -2.33 -4.84 -10.92
C SER A 74 -1.29 -4.91 -9.81
N GLU A 75 0.00 -4.89 -10.16
CA GLU A 75 1.12 -4.91 -9.22
C GLU A 75 1.15 -3.63 -8.39
N GLN A 76 1.05 -2.47 -9.03
CA GLN A 76 0.98 -1.20 -8.33
C GLN A 76 -0.19 -1.15 -7.34
N ASN A 77 -1.38 -1.60 -7.74
CA ASN A 77 -2.54 -1.67 -6.86
C ASN A 77 -2.32 -2.63 -5.69
N SER A 78 -1.65 -3.76 -5.93
CA SER A 78 -1.29 -4.72 -4.88
C SER A 78 -0.29 -4.11 -3.88
N SER A 79 0.78 -3.48 -4.37
CA SER A 79 1.77 -2.78 -3.54
C SER A 79 1.14 -1.62 -2.76
N ASN A 80 0.25 -0.85 -3.39
CA ASN A 80 -0.49 0.21 -2.70
C ASN A 80 -1.38 -0.36 -1.59
N ARG A 81 -2.04 -1.51 -1.83
CA ARG A 81 -2.85 -2.15 -0.79
C ARG A 81 -2.01 -2.70 0.36
N GLN A 82 -0.80 -3.19 0.10
CA GLN A 82 0.15 -3.63 1.13
C GLN A 82 0.65 -2.49 2.01
N LYS A 83 0.72 -1.26 1.48
CA LYS A 83 1.09 -0.06 2.24
C LYS A 83 -0.01 0.46 3.17
N LEU A 84 -1.23 -0.08 3.10
CA LEU A 84 -2.34 0.37 3.95
C LEU A 84 -2.10 -0.11 5.41
N PRO A 85 -1.86 0.79 6.38
CA PRO A 85 -1.40 0.41 7.71
C PRO A 85 -2.51 -0.22 8.57
N THR A 86 -3.77 0.17 8.36
CA THR A 86 -4.92 -0.33 9.11
C THR A 86 -6.10 -0.55 8.17
N ASN A 87 -6.89 -1.60 8.43
CA ASN A 87 -8.19 -1.81 7.78
C ASN A 87 -9.31 -1.38 8.75
N HIS A 88 -10.49 -1.03 8.23
CA HIS A 88 -11.69 -0.81 9.06
C HIS A 88 -12.68 -1.99 8.94
N CYS A 89 -13.53 -2.17 9.95
CA CYS A 89 -14.58 -3.19 10.02
C CYS A 89 -15.98 -2.67 9.67
N SER A 90 -16.11 -1.41 9.23
CA SER A 90 -17.40 -0.73 9.03
C SER A 90 -18.24 -1.21 7.85
N GLY A 91 -17.71 -2.10 7.02
CA GLY A 91 -18.37 -2.56 5.80
C GLY A 91 -18.72 -1.40 4.86
N SER A 92 -19.92 -1.45 4.25
CA SER A 92 -20.41 -0.45 3.30
C SER A 92 -21.00 0.81 3.95
N LYS A 93 -20.98 0.90 5.27
CA LYS A 93 -21.59 2.01 6.00
C LYS A 93 -20.59 3.18 6.08
N PRO A 94 -20.96 4.39 5.62
CA PRO A 94 -20.06 5.54 5.66
C PRO A 94 -19.86 6.02 7.10
N PHE A 95 -18.68 6.60 7.39
CA PHE A 95 -18.32 7.07 8.73
C PHE A 95 -19.26 8.14 9.27
N ILE A 96 -19.75 9.04 8.41
CA ILE A 96 -20.74 10.06 8.79
C ILE A 96 -21.99 9.43 9.41
N LYS A 97 -22.45 8.30 8.87
CA LYS A 97 -23.62 7.61 9.42
C LYS A 97 -23.36 7.04 10.82
N TYR A 98 -22.12 6.70 11.16
CA TYR A 98 -21.78 6.31 12.53
C TYR A 98 -21.79 7.49 13.51
N LEU A 99 -21.49 8.71 13.03
CA LEU A 99 -21.58 9.94 13.81
C LEU A 99 -23.04 10.38 14.00
N GLU A 100 -23.90 10.18 13.00
CA GLU A 100 -25.31 10.56 13.02
C GLU A 100 -26.19 9.60 13.83
N GLU A 101 -25.87 8.31 13.85
CA GLU A 101 -26.69 7.28 14.54
C GLU A 101 -26.61 7.34 16.07
N SER A 102 -25.84 8.26 16.64
CA SER A 102 -25.77 8.46 18.07
C SER A 102 -26.95 9.31 18.55
N THR A 103 -28.07 8.65 18.84
CA THR A 103 -29.37 9.27 19.15
C THR A 103 -29.40 10.15 20.41
N HIS A 104 -28.39 10.06 21.29
CA HIS A 104 -28.40 10.77 22.58
C HIS A 104 -27.14 11.58 22.91
N GLN A 105 -25.99 11.28 22.30
CA GLN A 105 -24.77 12.09 22.41
C GLN A 105 -23.89 11.89 21.18
N PRO A 106 -23.32 12.96 20.58
CA PRO A 106 -22.43 12.83 19.43
C PRO A 106 -21.24 11.93 19.79
N VAL A 107 -21.04 10.87 19.01
CA VAL A 107 -19.87 9.99 19.17
C VAL A 107 -18.62 10.79 18.80
N GLY A 108 -17.70 10.92 19.75
CA GLY A 108 -16.40 11.55 19.56
C GLY A 108 -15.54 10.83 18.51
N MET A 109 -14.57 11.53 17.92
CA MET A 109 -13.71 10.98 16.86
C MET A 109 -12.85 9.81 17.37
N ILE A 110 -12.48 9.84 18.64
CA ILE A 110 -11.69 8.79 19.28
C ILE A 110 -12.50 7.50 19.45
N GLU A 111 -13.76 7.64 19.89
CA GLU A 111 -14.68 6.50 20.01
C GLU A 111 -15.10 5.97 18.62
N LEU A 112 -15.27 6.86 17.63
CA LEU A 112 -15.48 6.45 16.25
C LEU A 112 -14.32 5.59 15.75
N TYR A 113 -13.07 6.02 15.97
CA TYR A 113 -11.88 5.27 15.57
C TYR A 113 -11.87 3.86 16.17
N ARG A 114 -12.12 3.73 17.48
CA ARG A 114 -12.25 2.42 18.14
C ARG A 114 -13.35 1.57 17.51
N ARG A 115 -14.54 2.14 17.31
CA ARG A 115 -15.70 1.43 16.75
C ARG A 115 -15.45 0.89 15.34
N ILE A 116 -14.71 1.62 14.51
CA ILE A 116 -14.44 1.19 13.12
C ILE A 116 -13.22 0.28 13.01
N HIS A 117 -12.31 0.25 13.97
CA HIS A 117 -11.09 -0.57 13.94
C HIS A 117 -11.10 -1.76 14.90
N PHE A 118 -12.12 -1.89 15.73
CA PHE A 118 -12.31 -2.99 16.68
C PHE A 118 -13.52 -3.85 16.28
N SER A 119 -13.37 -5.16 16.38
CA SER A 119 -14.41 -6.15 16.09
C SER A 119 -14.56 -7.16 17.22
N SER A 120 -15.52 -8.09 17.10
CA SER A 120 -15.63 -9.23 18.03
C SER A 120 -14.38 -10.11 18.09
N LYS A 121 -13.51 -10.04 17.07
CA LYS A 121 -12.23 -10.76 17.01
C LYS A 121 -11.04 -9.94 17.55
N GLY A 122 -11.30 -8.73 18.05
CA GLY A 122 -10.28 -7.79 18.48
C GLY A 122 -9.96 -6.71 17.43
N TRP A 123 -8.79 -6.10 17.57
CA TRP A 123 -8.28 -5.05 16.69
C TRP A 123 -7.98 -5.54 15.29
N THR A 124 -8.21 -4.67 14.30
CA THR A 124 -7.95 -4.94 12.87
C THR A 124 -6.48 -5.14 12.53
N SER A 125 -5.57 -4.57 13.32
CA SER A 125 -4.12 -4.66 13.15
C SER A 125 -3.43 -4.18 14.43
N LEU A 126 -2.19 -4.60 14.65
CA LEU A 126 -1.36 -4.12 15.76
C LEU A 126 -1.17 -2.59 15.70
N VAL A 127 -0.98 -2.03 14.50
CA VAL A 127 -0.86 -0.59 14.29
C VAL A 127 -2.12 0.16 14.75
N ALA A 128 -3.31 -0.45 14.57
CA ALA A 128 -4.56 0.17 15.00
C ALA A 128 -4.71 0.19 16.54
N GLU A 129 -4.26 -0.89 17.20
CA GLU A 129 -4.20 -1.03 18.65
C GLU A 129 -3.23 -0.04 19.27
N GLU A 130 -1.97 -0.04 18.82
CA GLU A 130 -0.93 0.90 19.31
C GLU A 130 -1.36 2.36 19.15
N LYS A 131 -2.02 2.70 18.04
CA LYS A 131 -2.58 4.04 17.85
C LYS A 131 -3.66 4.35 18.88
N ASN A 132 -4.57 3.42 19.15
CA ASN A 132 -5.58 3.62 20.17
C ASN A 132 -4.94 3.80 21.55
N ASP A 133 -3.94 2.99 21.89
CA ASP A 133 -3.27 3.04 23.20
C ASP A 133 -2.54 4.38 23.39
N ARG A 134 -1.85 4.88 22.36
CA ARG A 134 -1.27 6.23 22.37
C ARG A 134 -2.33 7.32 22.55
N ILE A 135 -3.47 7.20 21.88
CA ILE A 135 -4.59 8.15 22.03
C ILE A 135 -5.12 8.13 23.47
N GLN A 136 -5.25 6.95 24.10
CA GLN A 136 -5.67 6.85 25.50
C GLN A 136 -4.62 7.45 26.45
N GLN A 137 -3.33 7.20 26.22
CA GLN A 137 -2.27 7.81 27.02
C GLN A 137 -2.34 9.35 26.99
N PHE A 138 -2.50 9.96 25.81
CA PHE A 138 -2.66 11.41 25.70
C PHE A 138 -3.94 11.95 26.34
N LYS A 139 -5.01 11.13 26.38
CA LYS A 139 -6.23 11.44 27.13
C LYS A 139 -5.95 11.49 28.62
N ASP A 140 -5.36 10.43 29.17
CA ASP A 140 -5.04 10.31 30.60
C ASP A 140 -4.10 11.43 31.06
N GLU A 141 -3.08 11.77 30.26
CA GLU A 141 -2.17 12.89 30.53
C GLU A 141 -2.87 14.27 30.52
N SER A 142 -3.95 14.41 29.77
CA SER A 142 -4.71 15.66 29.65
C SER A 142 -5.76 15.83 30.74
N GLU A 143 -6.18 14.72 31.38
CA GLU A 143 -7.14 14.69 32.48
C GLU A 143 -6.45 14.75 33.86
N ALA A 144 -5.11 14.73 33.91
CA ALA A 144 -4.34 14.88 35.13
C ALA A 144 -4.62 16.23 35.85
N GLU A 145 -4.69 16.20 37.18
CA GLU A 145 -5.03 17.36 38.01
C GLU A 145 -4.13 18.58 37.71
N GLY A 146 -4.77 19.71 37.36
CA GLY A 146 -4.10 21.00 37.13
C GLY A 146 -3.80 21.34 35.67
N VAL A 147 -4.16 20.48 34.70
CA VAL A 147 -3.98 20.72 33.26
C VAL A 147 -5.31 21.14 32.62
N VAL A 148 -5.26 22.07 31.66
CA VAL A 148 -6.43 22.40 30.83
C VAL A 148 -6.77 21.17 29.97
N PRO A 149 -7.98 20.58 30.09
CA PRO A 149 -8.34 19.39 29.33
C PRO A 149 -8.24 19.67 27.83
N LYS A 150 -7.45 18.87 27.13
CA LYS A 150 -7.31 18.96 25.67
C LYS A 150 -8.56 18.41 24.99
N THR A 151 -8.93 19.00 23.88
CA THR A 151 -10.01 18.52 23.01
C THR A 151 -9.61 17.22 22.29
N GLU A 152 -10.59 16.43 21.83
CA GLU A 152 -10.29 15.18 21.11
C GLU A 152 -9.45 15.40 19.83
N ASN A 153 -9.68 16.51 19.12
CA ASN A 153 -8.91 16.85 17.93
C ASN A 153 -7.45 17.17 18.27
N GLU A 154 -7.19 17.85 19.38
CA GLU A 154 -5.83 18.11 19.85
C GLU A 154 -5.12 16.81 20.21
N ILE A 155 -5.80 15.89 20.89
CA ILE A 155 -5.26 14.55 21.21
C ILE A 155 -4.91 13.77 19.94
N LEU A 156 -5.80 13.76 18.94
CA LEU A 156 -5.55 13.09 17.65
C LEU A 156 -4.38 13.73 16.90
N ASN A 157 -4.26 15.06 16.94
CA ASN A 157 -3.14 15.78 16.34
C ASN A 157 -1.81 15.45 17.05
N MET A 158 -1.83 15.27 18.37
CA MET A 158 -0.63 14.87 19.13
C MET A 158 -0.16 13.47 18.73
N GLU A 159 -1.07 12.51 18.56
CA GLU A 159 -0.73 11.18 18.01
C GLU A 159 -0.12 11.27 16.62
N GLU A 160 -0.69 12.09 15.75
CA GLU A 160 -0.16 12.28 14.41
C GLU A 160 1.23 12.93 14.41
N VAL A 161 1.44 13.96 15.25
CA VAL A 161 2.75 14.61 15.40
C VAL A 161 3.80 13.61 15.90
N GLN A 162 3.46 12.81 16.92
CA GLN A 162 4.40 11.84 17.47
C GLN A 162 4.73 10.75 16.45
N ARG A 163 3.72 10.22 15.75
CA ARG A 163 3.93 9.24 14.67
C ARG A 163 4.87 9.77 13.58
N ARG A 164 4.76 11.04 13.19
CA ARG A 164 5.70 11.65 12.22
C ARG A 164 7.12 11.69 12.75
N ARG A 165 7.31 12.06 14.02
CA ARG A 165 8.64 12.05 14.66
C ARG A 165 9.24 10.65 14.69
N ASP A 166 8.43 9.64 15.06
CA ASP A 166 8.88 8.25 15.12
C ASP A 166 9.26 7.74 13.73
N GLU A 167 8.49 8.08 12.69
CA GLU A 167 8.81 7.76 11.30
C GLU A 167 10.09 8.46 10.83
N GLU A 168 10.25 9.75 11.11
CA GLU A 168 11.47 10.51 10.79
C GLU A 168 12.70 9.90 11.48
N GLU A 169 12.57 9.51 12.75
CA GLU A 169 13.64 8.84 13.49
C GLU A 169 13.96 7.46 12.89
N PHE A 170 12.95 6.68 12.52
CA PHE A 170 13.12 5.39 11.87
C PHE A 170 13.86 5.53 10.53
N GLN A 171 13.44 6.49 9.70
CA GLN A 171 14.10 6.77 8.41
C GLN A 171 15.55 7.23 8.61
N ARG A 172 15.81 8.07 9.61
CA ARG A 172 17.17 8.51 9.96
C ARG A 172 18.07 7.33 10.34
N LYS A 173 17.60 6.44 11.24
CA LYS A 173 18.37 5.25 11.64
C LYS A 173 18.65 4.34 10.45
N ARG A 174 17.66 4.13 9.58
CA ARG A 174 17.82 3.33 8.36
C ARG A 174 18.84 3.95 7.40
N ALA A 175 18.85 5.27 7.26
CA ALA A 175 19.82 5.98 6.43
C ALA A 175 21.24 5.87 6.99
N GLU A 176 21.41 6.04 8.31
CA GLU A 176 22.69 5.86 9.01
C GLU A 176 23.23 4.43 8.87
N GLU A 177 22.38 3.42 8.98
CA GLU A 177 22.78 2.03 8.73
C GLU A 177 23.19 1.78 7.28
N ALA A 178 22.49 2.40 6.31
CA ALA A 178 22.84 2.28 4.90
C ALA A 178 24.18 2.97 4.59
N GLU A 179 24.43 4.13 5.18
CA GLU A 179 25.70 4.85 5.09
C GLU A 179 26.85 3.99 5.64
N LYS A 180 26.68 3.43 6.84
CA LYS A 180 27.67 2.52 7.43
C LYS A 180 27.97 1.31 6.54
N ARG A 181 26.95 0.68 5.94
CA ARG A 181 27.15 -0.43 4.99
C ARG A 181 27.92 0.02 3.74
N ASN A 182 27.64 1.22 3.24
CA ASN A 182 28.37 1.78 2.10
C ASN A 182 29.85 2.02 2.44
N GLU A 183 30.15 2.54 3.63
CA GLU A 183 31.52 2.72 4.10
C GLU A 183 32.28 1.39 4.21
N GLU A 184 31.64 0.36 4.77
CA GLU A 184 32.20 -0.99 4.87
C GLU A 184 32.52 -1.59 3.49
N LEU A 185 31.60 -1.44 2.52
CA LEU A 185 31.81 -1.87 1.14
C LEU A 185 32.98 -1.12 0.47
N ILE A 186 33.08 0.21 0.68
CA ILE A 186 34.20 1.00 0.16
C ILE A 186 35.52 0.52 0.76
N ALA A 187 35.57 0.28 2.07
CA ALA A 187 36.76 -0.23 2.75
C ALA A 187 37.17 -1.61 2.21
N GLU A 188 36.20 -2.50 1.96
CA GLU A 188 36.45 -3.81 1.37
C GLU A 188 37.01 -3.68 -0.06
N MET A 189 36.39 -2.87 -0.92
CA MET A 189 36.87 -2.63 -2.28
C MET A 189 38.31 -2.09 -2.29
N VAL A 190 38.65 -1.16 -1.39
CA VAL A 190 40.01 -0.62 -1.25
C VAL A 190 40.99 -1.71 -0.80
N SER A 191 40.59 -2.60 0.11
CA SER A 191 41.41 -3.71 0.60
C SER A 191 41.69 -4.75 -0.49
N GLN A 192 40.67 -5.16 -1.24
CA GLN A 192 40.82 -6.07 -2.38
C GLN A 192 41.75 -5.48 -3.45
N ARG A 193 41.65 -4.17 -3.72
CA ARG A 193 42.54 -3.49 -4.65
C ARG A 193 44.00 -3.47 -4.20
N LYS A 194 44.27 -3.31 -2.89
CA LYS A 194 45.63 -3.38 -2.35
C LYS A 194 46.23 -4.78 -2.52
N LYS A 195 45.44 -5.84 -2.32
CA LYS A 195 45.87 -7.23 -2.56
C LYS A 195 46.17 -7.48 -4.05
N ASN A 196 45.29 -7.04 -4.94
CA ASN A 196 45.48 -7.17 -6.39
C ASN A 196 46.67 -6.37 -6.97
N ARG A 197 47.20 -5.38 -6.24
CA ARG A 197 48.46 -4.69 -6.60
C ARG A 197 49.72 -5.41 -6.09
N GLY A 198 49.59 -6.26 -5.07
CA GLY A 198 50.66 -7.07 -4.51
C GLY A 198 50.94 -8.34 -5.34
N ASP A 199 49.89 -8.91 -5.94
CA ASP A 199 49.99 -10.00 -6.91
C ASP A 199 50.15 -9.39 -8.31
N GLY A 200 51.36 -9.43 -8.88
CA GLY A 200 51.74 -8.72 -10.10
C GLY A 200 50.87 -8.98 -11.34
N CYS A 201 49.75 -8.27 -11.46
CA CYS A 201 48.83 -8.34 -12.60
C CYS A 201 48.99 -7.15 -13.56
N SER A 202 48.93 -7.44 -14.87
CA SER A 202 49.32 -6.59 -16.00
C SER A 202 48.64 -5.21 -16.05
N SER A 203 49.46 -4.17 -16.25
CA SER A 203 49.13 -2.72 -16.18
C SER A 203 48.06 -2.19 -17.15
N ARG A 204 47.39 -2.99 -17.99
CA ARG A 204 46.37 -2.49 -18.93
C ARG A 204 44.93 -2.62 -18.44
N GLU A 205 44.57 -3.66 -17.68
CA GLU A 205 43.19 -3.87 -17.21
C GLU A 205 42.84 -3.03 -15.97
N VAL A 206 43.82 -2.74 -15.11
CA VAL A 206 43.63 -2.00 -13.85
C VAL A 206 43.21 -0.54 -14.09
N ARG A 207 43.60 0.07 -15.21
CA ARG A 207 43.27 1.47 -15.54
C ARG A 207 41.81 1.66 -15.97
N GLY A 208 41.20 0.66 -16.60
CA GLY A 208 39.79 0.70 -17.00
C GLY A 208 38.84 0.57 -15.81
N LEU A 209 39.17 -0.31 -14.86
CA LEU A 209 38.40 -0.45 -13.61
C LEU A 209 38.52 0.79 -12.72
N ASP A 210 39.66 1.48 -12.71
CA ASP A 210 39.87 2.65 -11.85
C ASP A 210 38.96 3.83 -12.19
N ALA A 211 38.76 4.08 -13.49
CA ALA A 211 37.84 5.11 -13.97
C ALA A 211 36.37 4.74 -13.69
N ALA A 212 36.01 3.46 -13.83
CA ALA A 212 34.65 2.99 -13.55
C ALA A 212 34.30 3.07 -12.05
N ILE A 213 35.25 2.74 -11.18
CA ILE A 213 35.08 2.83 -9.72
C ILE A 213 35.05 4.29 -9.27
N GLN A 214 35.88 5.18 -9.82
CA GLN A 214 35.78 6.62 -9.54
C GLN A 214 34.43 7.20 -9.99
N CYS A 215 33.90 6.78 -11.14
CA CYS A 215 32.55 7.17 -11.59
C CYS A 215 31.44 6.64 -10.67
N LEU A 216 31.54 5.41 -10.17
CA LEU A 216 30.55 4.84 -9.25
C LEU A 216 30.59 5.53 -7.88
N ILE A 217 31.78 5.82 -7.34
CA ILE A 217 31.93 6.59 -6.10
C ILE A 217 31.33 7.99 -6.26
N PHE A 218 31.59 8.67 -7.39
CA PHE A 218 31.02 9.99 -7.67
C PHE A 218 29.48 9.94 -7.80
N MET A 219 28.93 8.93 -8.46
CA MET A 219 27.47 8.78 -8.62
C MET A 219 26.76 8.40 -7.31
N VAL A 220 27.38 7.60 -6.44
CA VAL A 220 26.82 7.26 -5.13
C VAL A 220 26.86 8.47 -4.19
N CYS A 221 27.95 9.25 -4.18
CA CYS A 221 28.05 10.46 -3.37
C CYS A 221 27.11 11.59 -3.82
N MET A 222 26.74 11.67 -5.10
CA MET A 222 25.79 12.69 -5.60
C MET A 222 24.30 12.32 -5.39
N ASN A 223 23.97 11.04 -5.21
CA ASN A 223 22.57 10.62 -4.97
C ASN A 223 22.14 10.68 -3.49
N CYS A 224 23.03 11.08 -2.57
CA CYS A 224 22.69 11.34 -1.16
C CYS A 224 22.30 12.81 -0.86
N VAL A 225 22.19 13.67 -1.89
CA VAL A 225 21.91 15.11 -1.73
C VAL A 225 20.51 15.52 -2.23
N TYR A 226 19.60 14.57 -2.47
CA TYR A 226 18.19 14.87 -2.81
C TYR A 226 17.20 13.99 -2.05
#